data_AF-A0A7I7NZV6-F1
#
_entry.id   AF-A0A7I7NZV6-F1
#
_cell.length_a   1.000
_cell.length_b   1.000
_cell.length_c   1.000
_cell.angle_alpha   90.00
_cell.angle_beta   90.00
_cell.angle_gamma   90.00
#
_symmetry.space_group_name_H-M   'P 1'
#
loop_
_entity.id
_entity.type
_entity.pdbx_description
1 polymer ?
#
loop_
_entity_poly.entity_id
_entity_poly.type
_entity_poly.pdbx_seq_one_letter_code
_entity_poly.pdbx_strand_id
1 'polypeptide(L)'
;MGNPLARLRRRGKATGATAGTAAAEPGEADADEATGPVSPAGASEAKPAAKTPVKTDERNRFGAWLSRPMTSFHLIIAVAGLLTILGLIMVLSASGVRSYDADGSAWIIFGKQVLWTVIGLIACYASLRMSVRFIRRVAFTGYVVTVILLVLVLVPGIGNLANGSRKWFVIAGFSMQPSELAKIAFAIWGAHLLAARRLERASLREMLIPLVPAAVIALALIVAQPDLGQTVSLGIILLALLWYAGLPLRVFATSLLAVFLAGAVLAMSAGYRSDRVKSWMNPENDPMDTGYQARQAKFALAHGGIFGDGLGQGVAKWNYLPNAHNDFIFAIIGEELGFVGAFGLLVLFGLFAYTGMRIARRSADPFLRLLTATTTMWVLGQAFINIGYVIGILPVTGIQLPLISAGGTSTAATLFMIGIMANAARHEPEAVAALRAGRDDKVNRFLRLPLPQPYVPTRLESFRDRKRAGKPPAQGAPSRSGAWKAAPASARKVARKAEEPLRPAFSRTAARPARGAVHHGSGQRSASRGAGQRQPRRARALEGQRYG
;
A
#
# COMPACT_ATOMS: atom_id res chain seq x y z
N MET A 1 -19.90 -44.01 32.12
CA MET A 1 -19.67 -45.47 32.22
C MET A 1 -18.33 -45.71 32.90
N GLY A 2 -18.26 -46.71 33.79
CA GLY A 2 -17.05 -47.50 34.11
C GLY A 2 -15.81 -46.80 34.69
N ASN A 3 -15.54 -47.05 35.98
CA ASN A 3 -14.17 -47.08 36.52
C ASN A 3 -13.42 -48.29 35.92
N PRO A 4 -12.08 -48.28 35.80
CA PRO A 4 -11.33 -49.11 36.75
C PRO A 4 -10.00 -48.52 37.26
N LEU A 5 -9.56 -49.11 38.38
CA LEU A 5 -8.45 -48.70 39.23
C LEU A 5 -7.03 -48.96 38.67
N ALA A 6 -6.09 -48.22 39.26
CA ALA A 6 -4.71 -48.58 39.56
C ALA A 6 -3.68 -48.71 38.41
N ARG A 7 -2.70 -47.77 38.41
CA ARG A 7 -1.27 -48.11 38.55
C ARG A 7 -0.42 -46.93 39.07
N LEU A 8 0.08 -47.12 40.29
CA LEU A 8 1.39 -46.71 40.82
C LEU A 8 1.84 -45.23 40.74
N ARG A 9 1.48 -44.50 41.80
CA ARG A 9 2.25 -43.39 42.38
C ARG A 9 3.49 -43.94 43.10
N ARG A 10 4.72 -43.55 42.72
CA ARG A 10 5.89 -43.70 43.64
C ARG A 10 7.05 -42.72 43.37
N ARG A 11 7.28 -41.84 44.36
CA ARG A 11 8.55 -41.25 44.84
C ARG A 11 9.47 -40.51 43.84
N GLY A 12 10.24 -39.51 44.26
CA GLY A 12 10.42 -38.95 45.60
C GLY A 12 11.50 -37.85 45.56
N LYS A 13 11.43 -36.90 46.50
CA LYS A 13 12.21 -35.66 46.49
C LYS A 13 13.53 -35.79 47.29
N ALA A 14 14.53 -34.99 46.89
CA ALA A 14 15.42 -34.20 47.75
C ALA A 14 16.73 -34.77 48.37
N THR A 15 17.75 -33.91 48.26
CA THR A 15 18.80 -33.51 49.24
C THR A 15 19.91 -34.45 49.70
N GLY A 16 21.13 -33.91 49.74
CA GLY A 16 22.29 -34.43 50.47
C GLY A 16 23.62 -33.95 49.86
N ALA A 17 24.28 -32.99 50.48
CA ALA A 17 25.62 -32.52 50.10
C ALA A 17 26.66 -33.00 51.11
N THR A 18 27.94 -33.14 50.72
CA THR A 18 29.11 -32.77 51.55
C THR A 18 30.43 -32.88 50.79
N ALA A 19 31.35 -31.96 51.15
CA ALA A 19 32.81 -32.08 51.21
C ALA A 19 33.64 -32.58 50.01
N GLY A 20 34.71 -31.86 49.73
CA GLY A 20 35.87 -32.34 48.95
C GLY A 20 37.16 -31.81 49.58
N THR A 21 38.32 -32.29 49.08
CA THR A 21 39.63 -31.70 49.37
C THR A 21 40.65 -32.06 48.27
N ALA A 22 41.57 -31.12 48.01
CA ALA A 22 43.01 -31.24 47.64
C ALA A 22 43.61 -32.53 47.01
N ALA A 23 44.74 -32.51 46.28
CA ALA A 23 45.52 -31.48 45.54
C ALA A 23 46.73 -32.16 44.85
N ALA A 24 47.42 -31.44 43.95
CA ALA A 24 48.82 -31.63 43.49
C ALA A 24 49.25 -32.91 42.70
N GLU A 25 49.53 -32.72 41.40
CA GLU A 25 50.88 -32.68 40.74
C GLU A 25 52.08 -33.54 41.25
N PRO A 26 53.18 -33.72 40.47
CA PRO A 26 53.42 -33.53 39.00
C PRO A 26 54.28 -34.65 38.33
N GLY A 27 54.77 -34.40 37.09
CA GLY A 27 55.89 -35.13 36.45
C GLY A 27 55.46 -36.22 35.44
N GLU A 28 56.21 -36.54 34.36
CA GLU A 28 57.52 -36.05 33.89
C GLU A 28 57.65 -36.29 32.36
N ALA A 29 58.72 -35.82 31.72
CA ALA A 29 58.94 -35.91 30.27
C ALA A 29 59.59 -37.25 29.82
N ASP A 30 59.49 -37.60 28.53
CA ASP A 30 60.63 -37.41 27.60
C ASP A 30 60.32 -37.80 26.15
N ALA A 31 61.24 -37.52 25.24
CA ALA A 31 61.11 -37.68 23.78
C ALA A 31 62.22 -38.55 23.17
N ASP A 32 61.91 -39.19 22.03
CA ASP A 32 62.81 -39.57 20.92
C ASP A 32 61.89 -40.02 19.76
N GLU A 33 61.92 -39.47 18.54
CA GLU A 33 62.96 -39.40 17.49
C GLU A 33 62.89 -40.57 16.46
N ALA A 34 63.16 -40.22 15.20
CA ALA A 34 63.60 -41.08 14.08
C ALA A 34 62.57 -41.81 13.17
N THR A 35 62.46 -41.25 11.96
CA THR A 35 62.41 -41.95 10.64
C THR A 35 61.15 -42.72 10.19
N GLY A 36 60.65 -42.35 8.99
CA GLY A 36 59.74 -43.18 8.17
C GLY A 36 60.50 -44.27 7.37
N PRO A 37 59.84 -45.00 6.42
CA PRO A 37 59.25 -44.34 5.24
C PRO A 37 58.06 -45.07 4.55
N VAL A 38 57.64 -44.51 3.40
CA VAL A 38 56.83 -45.11 2.29
C VAL A 38 55.32 -45.37 2.51
N SER A 39 54.52 -44.87 1.57
CA SER A 39 53.13 -45.27 1.30
C SER A 39 53.08 -46.08 -0.01
N PRO A 40 52.10 -46.99 -0.18
CA PRO A 40 51.02 -46.61 -1.09
C PRO A 40 49.61 -47.11 -0.71
N ALA A 41 48.62 -46.26 -1.01
CA ALA A 41 47.23 -46.55 -1.41
C ALA A 41 46.55 -47.89 -1.02
N GLY A 42 45.53 -47.80 -0.16
CA GLY A 42 44.46 -48.78 0.01
C GLY A 42 43.17 -48.08 0.46
N ALA A 43 42.02 -48.44 -0.12
CA ALA A 43 40.74 -47.77 0.11
C ALA A 43 39.81 -48.54 1.07
N SER A 44 38.79 -47.84 1.61
CA SER A 44 37.72 -48.33 2.52
C SER A 44 38.18 -48.53 3.98
N GLU A 45 37.52 -48.01 5.03
CA GLU A 45 36.07 -47.88 5.26
C GLU A 45 35.69 -46.60 6.04
N ALA A 46 34.42 -46.19 5.94
CA ALA A 46 33.89 -45.00 6.59
C ALA A 46 33.26 -45.29 7.96
N LYS A 47 33.80 -44.70 9.04
CA LYS A 47 33.15 -44.65 10.35
C LYS A 47 32.16 -43.47 10.39
N PRO A 48 30.84 -43.69 10.51
CA PRO A 48 29.88 -42.59 10.44
C PRO A 48 29.97 -41.71 11.70
N ALA A 49 30.39 -40.46 11.53
CA ALA A 49 30.36 -39.48 12.61
C ALA A 49 28.93 -39.33 13.14
N ALA A 50 28.77 -39.48 14.45
CA ALA A 50 27.48 -39.37 15.11
C ALA A 50 26.88 -37.98 14.85
N LYS A 51 25.78 -37.92 14.11
CA LYS A 51 25.04 -36.68 13.87
C LYS A 51 24.45 -36.20 15.19
N THR A 52 25.07 -35.19 15.79
CA THR A 52 24.50 -34.43 16.91
C THR A 52 23.06 -34.05 16.54
N PRO A 53 22.06 -34.34 17.38
CA PRO A 53 20.68 -34.02 17.04
C PRO A 53 20.53 -32.50 16.94
N VAL A 54 20.35 -32.02 15.71
CA VAL A 54 20.05 -30.60 15.45
C VAL A 54 18.74 -30.29 16.18
N LYS A 55 18.82 -29.44 17.21
CA LYS A 55 17.63 -28.88 17.85
C LYS A 55 16.85 -28.13 16.76
N THR A 56 15.72 -28.68 16.36
CA THR A 56 14.91 -28.14 15.26
C THR A 56 14.26 -26.84 15.72
N ASP A 57 14.92 -25.72 15.41
CA ASP A 57 14.49 -24.36 15.76
C ASP A 57 13.00 -24.13 15.44
N GLU A 58 12.17 -23.91 16.45
CA GLU A 58 10.79 -23.46 16.25
C GLU A 58 10.75 -22.09 15.56
N ARG A 59 11.79 -21.27 15.80
CA ARG A 59 12.05 -20.01 15.09
C ARG A 59 12.17 -20.19 13.57
N ASN A 60 12.72 -21.31 13.09
CA ASN A 60 12.80 -21.62 11.66
C ASN A 60 11.43 -21.95 11.06
N ARG A 61 10.46 -22.47 11.83
CA ARG A 61 9.13 -22.82 11.30
C ARG A 61 8.32 -21.57 10.94
N PHE A 62 8.36 -20.54 11.80
CA PHE A 62 7.69 -19.27 11.53
C PHE A 62 8.38 -18.50 10.38
N GLY A 63 9.71 -18.46 10.36
CA GLY A 63 10.49 -17.90 9.25
C GLY A 63 10.22 -18.60 7.91
N ALA A 64 10.16 -19.93 7.90
CA ALA A 64 9.85 -20.72 6.71
C ALA A 64 8.40 -20.57 6.23
N TRP A 65 7.43 -20.34 7.12
CA TRP A 65 6.07 -19.98 6.71
C TRP A 65 6.02 -18.57 6.11
N LEU A 66 6.73 -17.62 6.73
CA LEU A 66 6.90 -16.25 6.23
C LEU A 66 7.72 -16.17 4.94
N SER A 67 8.48 -17.18 4.54
CA SER A 67 9.20 -17.20 3.26
C SER A 67 8.36 -17.75 2.10
N ARG A 68 7.17 -18.33 2.33
CA ARG A 68 6.36 -18.90 1.25
C ARG A 68 5.85 -17.81 0.28
N PRO A 69 5.83 -18.08 -1.04
CA PRO A 69 5.47 -17.10 -2.07
C PRO A 69 4.07 -16.47 -1.92
N MET A 70 3.09 -17.22 -1.41
CA MET A 70 1.71 -16.76 -1.27
C MET A 70 1.38 -16.16 0.11
N THR A 71 2.33 -16.07 1.05
CA THR A 71 2.02 -15.68 2.44
C THR A 71 1.48 -14.26 2.54
N SER A 72 2.01 -13.31 1.75
CA SER A 72 1.53 -11.92 1.74
C SER A 72 0.04 -11.82 1.32
N PHE A 73 -0.39 -12.63 0.34
CA PHE A 73 -1.77 -12.68 -0.15
C PHE A 73 -2.72 -13.28 0.89
N HIS A 74 -2.34 -14.40 1.52
CA HIS A 74 -3.18 -15.01 2.55
C HIS A 74 -3.28 -14.13 3.80
N LEU A 75 -2.19 -13.48 4.22
CA LEU A 75 -2.19 -12.56 5.36
C LEU A 75 -3.14 -11.37 5.13
N ILE A 76 -3.09 -10.70 3.98
CA ILE A 76 -3.90 -9.48 3.80
C ILE A 76 -5.40 -9.81 3.75
N ILE A 77 -5.77 -10.94 3.14
CA ILE A 77 -7.16 -11.43 3.13
C ILE A 77 -7.61 -11.87 4.53
N ALA A 78 -6.77 -12.59 5.28
CA ALA A 78 -7.11 -13.05 6.63
C ALA A 78 -7.28 -11.87 7.61
N VAL A 79 -6.37 -10.90 7.60
CA VAL A 79 -6.44 -9.73 8.48
C VAL A 79 -7.64 -8.85 8.12
N ALA A 80 -7.88 -8.59 6.83
CA ALA A 80 -9.05 -7.84 6.39
C ALA A 80 -10.36 -8.55 6.76
N GLY A 81 -10.42 -9.88 6.62
CA GLY A 81 -11.56 -10.68 7.04
C GLY A 81 -11.80 -10.60 8.54
N LEU A 82 -10.77 -10.77 9.37
CA LEU A 82 -10.87 -10.65 10.83
C LEU A 82 -11.32 -9.25 11.27
N LEU A 83 -10.74 -8.19 10.71
CA LEU A 83 -11.17 -6.81 10.99
C LEU A 83 -12.62 -6.58 10.57
N THR A 84 -13.04 -7.05 9.38
CA THR A 84 -14.42 -6.85 8.89
C THR A 84 -15.44 -7.64 9.72
N ILE A 85 -15.11 -8.88 10.11
CA ILE A 85 -16.00 -9.72 10.96
C ILE A 85 -16.12 -9.11 12.35
N LEU A 86 -15.01 -8.69 12.97
CA LEU A 86 -15.02 -7.99 14.25
C LEU A 86 -15.84 -6.69 14.15
N GLY A 87 -15.67 -5.91 13.09
CA GLY A 87 -16.46 -4.72 12.81
C GLY A 87 -17.96 -4.99 12.76
N LEU A 88 -18.39 -6.01 11.99
CA LEU A 88 -19.81 -6.38 11.93
C LEU A 88 -20.38 -6.81 13.29
N ILE A 89 -19.63 -7.57 14.09
CA ILE A 89 -20.03 -7.97 15.45
C ILE A 89 -20.19 -6.74 16.35
N MET A 90 -19.22 -5.82 16.32
CA MET A 90 -19.24 -4.64 17.19
C MET A 90 -20.27 -3.59 16.73
N VAL A 91 -20.52 -3.45 15.43
CA VAL A 91 -21.62 -2.61 14.91
C VAL A 91 -22.97 -3.18 15.29
N LEU A 92 -23.17 -4.50 15.22
CA LEU A 92 -24.39 -5.13 15.73
C LEU A 92 -24.60 -4.80 17.21
N SER A 93 -23.57 -5.00 18.04
CA SER A 93 -23.63 -4.72 19.47
C SER A 93 -23.90 -3.24 19.78
N ALA A 94 -23.20 -2.31 19.12
CA ALA A 94 -23.26 -0.87 19.38
C ALA A 94 -24.47 -0.16 18.75
N SER A 95 -25.17 -0.78 17.79
CA SER A 95 -26.31 -0.17 17.08
C SER A 95 -27.69 -0.68 17.52
N GLY A 96 -27.77 -1.87 18.12
CA GLY A 96 -29.03 -2.55 18.41
C GLY A 96 -30.02 -1.75 19.27
N VAL A 97 -29.52 -1.00 20.28
CA VAL A 97 -30.36 -0.17 21.15
C VAL A 97 -30.90 1.05 20.40
N ARG A 98 -30.03 1.84 19.78
CA ARG A 98 -30.40 3.12 19.13
C ARG A 98 -31.34 2.94 17.92
N SER A 99 -31.27 1.79 17.25
CA SER A 99 -32.19 1.46 16.15
C SER A 99 -33.58 1.01 16.63
N TYR A 100 -33.72 0.59 17.90
CA TYR A 100 -35.02 0.31 18.50
C TYR A 100 -35.78 1.60 18.80
N ASP A 101 -35.12 2.58 19.43
CA ASP A 101 -35.73 3.85 19.85
C ASP A 101 -36.22 4.74 18.69
N ALA A 102 -35.55 4.69 17.53
CA ALA A 102 -35.79 5.64 16.42
C ALA A 102 -36.80 5.14 15.36
N ASP A 103 -36.70 3.88 14.95
CA ASP A 103 -37.44 3.30 13.83
C ASP A 103 -38.24 2.03 14.23
N GLY A 104 -38.23 1.64 15.51
CA GLY A 104 -38.88 0.42 16.01
C GLY A 104 -38.23 -0.89 15.57
N SER A 105 -37.05 -0.86 14.94
CA SER A 105 -36.35 -2.05 14.44
C SER A 105 -34.85 -1.95 14.62
N ALA A 106 -34.33 -2.70 15.60
CA ALA A 106 -32.91 -2.83 15.95
C ALA A 106 -31.97 -3.19 14.78
N TRP A 107 -32.51 -3.60 13.64
CA TRP A 107 -31.77 -4.18 12.51
C TRP A 107 -31.43 -3.20 11.39
N ILE A 108 -31.94 -1.96 11.39
CA ILE A 108 -31.81 -1.06 10.23
C ILE A 108 -30.37 -0.58 10.01
N ILE A 109 -29.65 -0.17 11.06
CA ILE A 109 -28.24 0.25 10.96
C ILE A 109 -27.36 -0.94 10.59
N PHE A 110 -27.51 -2.06 11.30
CA PHE A 110 -26.76 -3.29 11.02
C PHE A 110 -27.02 -3.83 9.61
N GLY A 111 -28.28 -3.90 9.16
CA GLY A 111 -28.65 -4.36 7.83
C GLY A 111 -28.06 -3.49 6.71
N LYS A 112 -28.03 -2.16 6.89
CA LYS A 112 -27.32 -1.23 5.99
C LYS A 112 -25.81 -1.49 6.00
N GLN A 113 -25.19 -1.74 7.16
CA GLN A 113 -23.75 -2.04 7.25
C GLN A 113 -23.41 -3.39 6.59
N VAL A 114 -24.24 -4.43 6.76
CA VAL A 114 -24.08 -5.73 6.08
C VAL A 114 -24.21 -5.57 4.58
N LEU A 115 -25.23 -4.85 4.09
CA LEU A 115 -25.43 -4.58 2.67
C LEU A 115 -24.21 -3.87 2.04
N TRP A 116 -23.70 -2.82 2.69
CA TRP A 116 -22.49 -2.13 2.25
C TRP A 116 -21.23 -2.99 2.36
N THR A 117 -21.14 -3.89 3.34
CA THR A 117 -20.04 -4.85 3.46
C THR A 117 -20.08 -5.86 2.31
N VAL A 118 -21.26 -6.36 1.91
CA VAL A 118 -21.44 -7.22 0.73
C VAL A 118 -21.04 -6.48 -0.56
N ILE A 119 -21.47 -5.23 -0.74
CA ILE A 119 -21.04 -4.37 -1.86
C ILE A 119 -19.51 -4.22 -1.85
N GLY A 120 -18.91 -4.01 -0.68
CA GLY A 120 -17.47 -3.93 -0.47
C GLY A 120 -16.71 -5.22 -0.81
N LEU A 121 -17.25 -6.39 -0.44
CA LEU A 121 -16.68 -7.70 -0.78
C LEU A 121 -16.76 -7.97 -2.29
N ILE A 122 -17.86 -7.58 -2.95
CA ILE A 122 -17.98 -7.61 -4.41
C ILE A 122 -16.94 -6.69 -5.06
N ALA A 123 -16.75 -5.47 -4.54
CA ALA A 123 -15.74 -4.52 -5.02
C ALA A 123 -14.30 -5.01 -4.77
N CYS A 124 -14.04 -5.67 -3.64
CA CYS A 124 -12.78 -6.35 -3.33
C CYS A 124 -12.49 -7.49 -4.31
N TYR A 125 -13.48 -8.34 -4.60
CA TYR A 125 -13.34 -9.43 -5.58
C TYR A 125 -13.17 -8.91 -7.01
N ALA A 126 -13.89 -7.87 -7.40
CA ALA A 126 -13.76 -7.22 -8.69
C ALA A 126 -12.34 -6.63 -8.87
N SER A 127 -11.87 -5.82 -7.91
CA SER A 127 -10.52 -5.25 -7.91
C SER A 127 -9.41 -6.30 -7.87
N LEU A 128 -9.61 -7.42 -7.16
CA LEU A 128 -8.68 -8.55 -7.16
C LEU A 128 -8.53 -9.17 -8.57
N ARG A 129 -9.54 -9.07 -9.44
CA ARG A 129 -9.50 -9.55 -10.84
C ARG A 129 -9.10 -8.48 -11.86
N MET A 130 -9.08 -7.20 -11.49
CA MET A 130 -8.67 -6.11 -12.39
C MET A 130 -7.20 -6.26 -12.81
N SER A 131 -6.90 -5.98 -14.08
CA SER A 131 -5.51 -5.92 -14.54
C SER A 131 -4.88 -4.61 -14.10
N VAL A 132 -3.62 -4.67 -13.65
CA VAL A 132 -2.83 -3.48 -13.27
C VAL A 132 -2.79 -2.43 -14.39
N ARG A 133 -2.77 -2.88 -15.65
CA ARG A 133 -2.85 -2.03 -16.85
C ARG A 133 -4.16 -1.23 -16.92
N PHE A 134 -5.30 -1.86 -16.61
CA PHE A 134 -6.59 -1.18 -16.57
C PHE A 134 -6.64 -0.15 -15.43
N ILE A 135 -6.23 -0.53 -14.21
CA ILE A 135 -6.20 0.35 -13.04
C ILE A 135 -5.42 1.63 -13.35
N ARG A 136 -4.22 1.52 -13.95
CA ARG A 136 -3.42 2.67 -14.39
C ARG A 136 -4.13 3.51 -15.46
N ARG A 137 -4.69 2.87 -16.50
CA ARG A 137 -5.37 3.55 -17.62
C ARG A 137 -6.51 4.44 -17.14
N VAL A 138 -7.32 3.95 -16.20
CA VAL A 138 -8.48 4.70 -15.69
C VAL A 138 -8.13 5.66 -14.55
N ALA A 139 -6.89 5.68 -14.07
CA ALA A 139 -6.51 6.40 -12.86
C ALA A 139 -6.82 7.91 -12.94
N PHE A 140 -6.35 8.59 -14.00
CA PHE A 140 -6.59 10.02 -14.19
C PHE A 140 -8.06 10.34 -14.44
N THR A 141 -8.71 9.59 -15.33
CA THR A 141 -10.15 9.77 -15.63
C THR A 141 -11.01 9.55 -14.38
N GLY A 142 -10.72 8.52 -13.60
CA GLY A 142 -11.39 8.25 -12.32
C GLY A 142 -11.19 9.40 -11.33
N TYR A 143 -9.98 9.96 -11.25
CA TYR A 143 -9.74 11.13 -10.41
C TYR A 143 -10.56 12.34 -10.84
N VAL A 144 -10.54 12.69 -12.13
CA VAL A 144 -11.36 13.79 -12.69
C VAL A 144 -12.85 13.58 -12.42
N VAL A 145 -13.37 12.36 -12.62
CA VAL A 145 -14.76 12.02 -12.28
C VAL A 145 -15.05 12.25 -10.80
N THR A 146 -14.16 11.85 -9.88
CA THR A 146 -14.37 12.10 -8.45
C THR A 146 -14.32 13.57 -8.05
N VAL A 147 -13.51 14.40 -8.73
CA VAL A 147 -13.52 15.86 -8.55
C VAL A 147 -14.85 16.45 -9.03
N ILE A 148 -15.39 15.98 -10.15
CA ILE A 148 -16.73 16.39 -10.62
C ILE A 148 -17.81 15.98 -9.60
N LEU A 149 -17.75 14.77 -9.03
CA LEU A 149 -18.69 14.34 -7.98
C LEU A 149 -18.57 15.18 -6.70
N LEU A 150 -17.37 15.62 -6.32
CA LEU A 150 -17.14 16.53 -5.19
C LEU A 150 -17.72 17.95 -5.43
N VAL A 151 -17.78 18.41 -6.68
CA VAL A 151 -18.49 19.65 -7.05
C VAL A 151 -20.00 19.43 -7.02
N LEU A 152 -20.49 18.34 -7.64
CA LEU A 152 -21.92 18.04 -7.74
C LEU A 152 -22.60 17.88 -6.37
N VAL A 153 -21.91 17.33 -5.36
CA VAL A 153 -22.50 17.14 -4.02
C VAL A 153 -22.68 18.45 -3.24
N LEU A 154 -22.00 19.53 -3.64
CA LEU A 154 -22.23 20.87 -3.06
C LEU A 154 -23.52 21.51 -3.60
N VAL A 155 -23.97 21.12 -4.79
CA VAL A 155 -25.13 21.72 -5.47
C VAL A 155 -26.42 21.43 -4.72
N PRO A 156 -27.24 22.45 -4.36
CA PRO A 156 -28.56 22.24 -3.77
C PRO A 156 -29.43 21.38 -4.68
N GLY A 157 -30.19 20.45 -4.10
CA GLY A 157 -31.06 19.52 -4.84
C GLY A 157 -30.36 18.27 -5.40
N ILE A 158 -29.03 18.27 -5.56
CA ILE A 158 -28.26 17.06 -5.91
C ILE A 158 -27.66 16.43 -4.66
N GLY A 159 -26.95 17.23 -3.85
CA GLY A 159 -26.41 16.78 -2.57
C GLY A 159 -27.47 16.79 -1.46
N ASN A 160 -27.55 15.71 -0.69
CA ASN A 160 -28.39 15.62 0.49
C ASN A 160 -27.72 16.36 1.67
N LEU A 161 -28.48 17.21 2.36
CA LEU A 161 -28.05 17.96 3.53
C LEU A 161 -28.40 17.17 4.80
N ALA A 162 -27.38 16.69 5.52
CA ALA A 162 -27.54 15.96 6.77
C ALA A 162 -26.57 16.52 7.83
N ASN A 163 -27.05 16.74 9.06
CA ASN A 163 -26.26 17.30 10.17
C ASN A 163 -25.49 18.58 9.78
N GLY A 164 -26.15 19.51 9.08
CA GLY A 164 -25.56 20.76 8.59
C GLY A 164 -24.54 20.62 7.45
N SER A 165 -24.30 19.40 6.93
CA SER A 165 -23.29 19.13 5.90
C SER A 165 -23.89 18.49 4.65
N ARG A 166 -23.62 19.09 3.48
CA ARG A 166 -24.07 18.57 2.18
C ARG A 166 -22.92 17.76 1.55
N LYS A 167 -22.86 16.47 1.88
CA LYS A 167 -21.72 15.59 1.54
C LYS A 167 -22.09 14.19 1.04
N TRP A 168 -23.39 13.88 0.93
CA TRP A 168 -23.89 12.58 0.49
C TRP A 168 -24.79 12.73 -0.74
N PHE A 169 -24.69 11.81 -1.68
CA PHE A 169 -25.77 11.53 -2.63
C PHE A 169 -26.67 10.46 -2.03
N VAL A 170 -27.99 10.65 -2.06
CA VAL A 170 -28.97 9.67 -1.56
C VAL A 170 -29.91 9.30 -2.70
N ILE A 171 -29.86 8.05 -3.14
CA ILE A 171 -30.64 7.53 -4.27
C ILE A 171 -31.30 6.22 -3.82
N ALA A 172 -32.64 6.15 -3.86
CA ALA A 172 -33.41 4.95 -3.49
C ALA A 172 -32.99 4.30 -2.15
N GLY A 173 -32.70 5.13 -1.13
CA GLY A 173 -32.25 4.67 0.19
C GLY A 173 -30.75 4.38 0.34
N PHE A 174 -29.98 4.38 -0.76
CA PHE A 174 -28.52 4.23 -0.74
C PHE A 174 -27.83 5.59 -0.61
N SER A 175 -27.02 5.76 0.43
CA SER A 175 -26.20 6.95 0.67
C SER A 175 -24.74 6.74 0.22
N MET A 176 -24.28 7.50 -0.78
CA MET A 176 -22.90 7.45 -1.27
C MET A 176 -22.14 8.74 -0.95
N GLN A 177 -20.95 8.64 -0.35
CA GLN A 177 -20.08 9.79 -0.03
C GLN A 177 -18.99 9.94 -1.10
N PRO A 178 -18.97 11.03 -1.91
CA PRO A 178 -18.01 11.17 -3.01
C PRO A 178 -16.55 11.29 -2.57
N SER A 179 -16.31 11.81 -1.36
CA SER A 179 -14.99 11.92 -0.75
C SER A 179 -14.29 10.56 -0.55
N GLU A 180 -15.05 9.48 -0.29
CA GLU A 180 -14.50 8.13 -0.21
C GLU A 180 -13.93 7.67 -1.56
N LEU A 181 -14.66 7.93 -2.65
CA LEU A 181 -14.18 7.65 -4.00
C LEU A 181 -13.01 8.57 -4.39
N ALA A 182 -13.04 9.85 -3.99
CA ALA A 182 -11.97 10.80 -4.27
C ALA A 182 -10.64 10.37 -3.64
N LYS A 183 -10.65 9.85 -2.40
CA LYS A 183 -9.47 9.25 -1.75
C LYS A 183 -8.90 8.08 -2.54
N ILE A 184 -9.76 7.13 -2.95
CA ILE A 184 -9.36 6.00 -3.80
C ILE A 184 -8.71 6.48 -5.09
N ALA A 185 -9.41 7.35 -5.83
CA ALA A 185 -8.97 7.80 -7.14
C ALA A 185 -7.68 8.64 -7.04
N PHE A 186 -7.55 9.49 -6.02
CA PHE A 186 -6.34 10.25 -5.75
C PHE A 186 -5.16 9.36 -5.37
N ALA A 187 -5.36 8.34 -4.53
CA ALA A 187 -4.30 7.38 -4.18
C ALA A 187 -3.81 6.61 -5.41
N ILE A 188 -4.73 6.10 -6.24
CA ILE A 188 -4.41 5.36 -7.48
C ILE A 188 -3.72 6.28 -8.49
N TRP A 189 -4.28 7.46 -8.76
CA TRP A 189 -3.70 8.40 -9.72
C TRP A 189 -2.37 8.98 -9.26
N GLY A 190 -2.26 9.40 -8.00
CA GLY A 190 -1.02 9.91 -7.41
C GLY A 190 0.09 8.86 -7.44
N ALA A 191 -0.21 7.60 -7.08
CA ALA A 191 0.75 6.51 -7.21
C ALA A 191 1.16 6.24 -8.67
N HIS A 192 0.23 6.32 -9.62
CA HIS A 192 0.53 6.14 -11.04
C HIS A 192 1.43 7.27 -11.59
N LEU A 193 1.07 8.52 -11.30
CA LEU A 193 1.79 9.74 -11.66
C LEU A 193 3.21 9.71 -11.10
N LEU A 194 3.38 9.47 -9.80
CA LEU A 194 4.69 9.45 -9.15
C LEU A 194 5.54 8.27 -9.64
N ALA A 195 4.95 7.09 -9.88
CA ALA A 195 5.67 5.96 -10.47
C ALA A 195 6.21 6.29 -11.87
N ALA A 196 5.39 6.94 -12.72
CA ALA A 196 5.80 7.35 -14.07
C ALA A 196 6.87 8.45 -14.04
N ARG A 197 6.65 9.53 -13.29
CA ARG A 197 7.60 10.67 -13.20
C ARG A 197 8.94 10.29 -12.57
N ARG A 198 8.93 9.43 -11.55
CA ARG A 198 10.17 8.88 -10.95
C ARG A 198 10.95 8.02 -11.95
N LEU A 199 10.24 7.35 -12.87
CA LEU A 199 10.86 6.63 -13.98
C LEU A 199 11.56 7.58 -14.95
N GLU A 200 10.95 8.71 -15.25
CA GLU A 200 11.48 9.71 -16.20
C GLU A 200 12.73 10.46 -15.66
N ARG A 201 13.03 10.33 -14.36
CA ARG A 201 13.91 11.23 -13.60
C ARG A 201 13.41 12.69 -13.61
N ALA A 202 12.09 12.84 -13.61
CA ALA A 202 11.44 14.13 -13.56
C ALA A 202 11.96 14.97 -12.38
N SER A 203 12.09 16.28 -12.55
CA SER A 203 12.45 17.16 -11.43
C SER A 203 11.41 17.10 -10.33
N LEU A 204 11.78 17.49 -9.10
CA LEU A 204 10.83 17.60 -7.99
C LEU A 204 9.64 18.50 -8.34
N ARG A 205 9.89 19.54 -9.14
CA ARG A 205 8.87 20.45 -9.66
C ARG A 205 7.90 19.73 -10.60
N GLU A 206 8.37 18.89 -11.52
CA GLU A 206 7.53 18.07 -12.41
C GLU A 206 6.74 16.97 -11.68
N MET A 207 7.21 16.52 -10.51
CA MET A 207 6.47 15.59 -9.64
C MET A 207 5.39 16.31 -8.81
N LEU A 208 5.70 17.51 -8.31
CA LEU A 208 4.82 18.28 -7.41
C LEU A 208 3.76 19.12 -8.14
N ILE A 209 4.10 19.76 -9.26
CA ILE A 209 3.16 20.61 -10.04
C ILE A 209 1.88 19.87 -10.45
N PRO A 210 1.88 18.61 -10.88
CA PRO A 210 0.63 17.90 -11.14
C PRO A 210 -0.04 17.46 -9.82
N LEU A 211 0.71 16.91 -8.85
CA LEU A 211 0.14 16.26 -7.67
C LEU A 211 -0.46 17.23 -6.65
N VAL A 212 0.24 18.31 -6.31
CA VAL A 212 -0.14 19.20 -5.21
C VAL A 212 -1.38 20.04 -5.56
N PRO A 213 -1.49 20.72 -6.72
CA PRO A 213 -2.70 21.45 -7.09
C PRO A 213 -3.91 20.53 -7.21
N ALA A 214 -3.75 19.32 -7.73
CA ALA A 214 -4.81 18.32 -7.74
C ALA A 214 -5.28 18.01 -6.30
N ALA A 215 -4.36 17.71 -5.38
CA ALA A 215 -4.68 17.46 -3.98
C ALA A 215 -5.37 18.68 -3.33
N VAL A 216 -4.89 19.90 -3.58
CA VAL A 216 -5.46 21.15 -3.07
C VAL A 216 -6.89 21.36 -3.58
N ILE A 217 -7.18 21.08 -4.86
CA ILE A 217 -8.54 21.15 -5.41
C ILE A 217 -9.49 20.19 -4.67
N ALA A 218 -9.09 18.92 -4.51
CA ALA A 218 -9.92 17.95 -3.79
C ALA A 218 -10.08 18.29 -2.29
N LEU A 219 -9.00 18.73 -1.63
CA LEU A 219 -9.04 19.19 -0.24
C LEU A 219 -9.96 20.40 -0.09
N ALA A 220 -9.87 21.41 -0.96
CA ALA A 220 -10.72 22.60 -0.91
C ALA A 220 -12.22 22.25 -1.06
N LEU A 221 -12.56 21.35 -1.98
CA LEU A 221 -13.94 20.86 -2.14
C LEU A 221 -14.43 20.07 -0.92
N ILE A 222 -13.56 19.25 -0.31
CA ILE A 222 -13.88 18.48 0.91
C ILE A 222 -13.91 19.36 2.17
N VAL A 223 -13.28 20.55 2.16
CA VAL A 223 -13.37 21.56 3.24
C VAL A 223 -14.60 22.46 3.07
N ALA A 224 -15.05 22.71 1.83
CA ALA A 224 -16.28 23.43 1.52
C ALA A 224 -17.53 22.63 1.88
N GLN A 225 -17.47 21.30 1.72
CA GLN A 225 -18.27 20.38 2.52
C GLN A 225 -17.77 20.49 3.98
N PRO A 226 -18.61 20.63 5.02
CA PRO A 226 -18.12 20.50 6.38
C PRO A 226 -17.78 19.03 6.69
N ASP A 227 -16.56 18.60 6.32
CA ASP A 227 -15.99 17.29 6.63
C ASP A 227 -14.47 17.32 6.93
N LEU A 228 -14.14 17.46 8.22
CA LEU A 228 -12.75 17.44 8.70
C LEU A 228 -12.10 16.05 8.55
N GLY A 229 -12.85 14.98 8.80
CA GLY A 229 -12.31 13.62 8.81
C GLY A 229 -11.84 13.18 7.43
N GLN A 230 -12.60 13.50 6.38
CA GLN A 230 -12.22 13.23 5.00
C GLN A 230 -11.08 14.14 4.53
N THR A 231 -11.04 15.41 4.98
CA THR A 231 -9.93 16.34 4.71
C THR A 231 -8.60 15.77 5.26
N VAL A 232 -8.57 15.38 6.53
CA VAL A 232 -7.41 14.78 7.18
C VAL A 232 -7.02 13.46 6.51
N SER A 233 -8.00 12.62 6.18
CA SER A 233 -7.77 11.35 5.50
C SER A 233 -7.12 11.52 4.11
N LEU A 234 -7.53 12.53 3.33
CA LEU A 234 -6.90 12.84 2.03
C LEU A 234 -5.50 13.46 2.22
N GLY A 235 -5.31 14.27 3.27
CA GLY A 235 -4.01 14.78 3.68
C GLY A 235 -3.00 13.67 4.01
N ILE A 236 -3.43 12.62 4.72
CA ILE A 236 -2.59 11.44 4.99
C ILE A 236 -2.18 10.73 3.69
N ILE A 237 -3.11 10.58 2.73
CA ILE A 237 -2.80 9.99 1.41
C ILE A 237 -1.76 10.82 0.66
N LEU A 238 -1.90 12.15 0.63
CA LEU A 238 -0.93 13.07 0.02
C LEU A 238 0.45 12.92 0.68
N LEU A 239 0.53 13.00 2.02
CA LEU A 239 1.78 12.90 2.75
C LEU A 239 2.45 11.53 2.57
N ALA A 240 1.68 10.44 2.56
CA ALA A 240 2.18 9.10 2.31
C ALA A 240 2.72 8.93 0.87
N LEU A 241 2.03 9.47 -0.13
CA LEU A 241 2.50 9.50 -1.52
C LEU A 241 3.84 10.24 -1.65
N LEU A 242 3.95 11.43 -1.05
CA LEU A 242 5.18 12.24 -1.05
C LEU A 242 6.35 11.51 -0.36
N TRP A 243 6.07 10.90 0.80
CA TRP A 243 7.04 10.14 1.57
C TRP A 243 7.56 8.91 0.82
N TYR A 244 6.66 8.02 0.37
CA TYR A 244 7.05 6.76 -0.27
C TYR A 244 7.60 6.92 -1.69
N ALA A 245 7.27 8.01 -2.40
CA ALA A 245 7.96 8.37 -3.64
C ALA A 245 9.44 8.76 -3.42
N GLY A 246 9.81 9.11 -2.18
CA GLY A 246 11.17 9.50 -1.80
C GLY A 246 11.50 10.94 -2.17
N LEU A 247 10.55 11.86 -2.03
CA LEU A 247 10.83 13.29 -2.15
C LEU A 247 11.67 13.77 -0.95
N PRO A 248 12.43 14.88 -1.07
CA PRO A 248 13.27 15.36 0.02
C PRO A 248 12.48 15.66 1.28
N LEU A 249 13.06 15.36 2.43
CA LEU A 249 12.44 15.59 3.75
C LEU A 249 11.94 17.03 3.91
N ARG A 250 12.60 18.03 3.30
CA ARG A 250 12.15 19.43 3.26
C ARG A 250 10.74 19.58 2.66
N VAL A 251 10.46 18.92 1.53
CA VAL A 251 9.15 18.98 0.85
C VAL A 251 8.06 18.32 1.68
N PHE A 252 8.38 17.17 2.30
CA PHE A 252 7.47 16.50 3.21
C PHE A 252 7.17 17.37 4.44
N ALA A 253 8.19 17.93 5.07
CA ALA A 253 8.07 18.79 6.24
C ALA A 253 7.30 20.10 5.95
N THR A 254 7.53 20.75 4.81
CA THR A 254 6.75 21.94 4.43
C THR A 254 5.30 21.59 4.09
N SER A 255 5.05 20.42 3.48
CA SER A 255 3.69 19.94 3.22
C SER A 255 2.94 19.59 4.51
N LEU A 256 3.62 18.94 5.46
CA LEU A 256 3.09 18.62 6.79
C LEU A 256 2.79 19.90 7.59
N LEU A 257 3.72 20.87 7.58
CA LEU A 257 3.52 22.18 8.20
C LEU A 257 2.35 22.95 7.55
N ALA A 258 2.24 22.94 6.22
CA ALA A 258 1.12 23.57 5.53
C ALA A 258 -0.23 22.93 5.89
N VAL A 259 -0.31 21.59 5.98
CA VAL A 259 -1.50 20.87 6.45
C VAL A 259 -1.81 21.21 7.91
N PHE A 260 -0.81 21.28 8.78
CA PHE A 260 -0.98 21.64 10.18
C PHE A 260 -1.48 23.09 10.36
N LEU A 261 -0.87 24.06 9.66
CA LEU A 261 -1.28 25.46 9.68
C LEU A 261 -2.68 25.66 9.10
N ALA A 262 -3.02 25.00 7.98
CA ALA A 262 -4.37 25.01 7.44
C ALA A 262 -5.38 24.41 8.44
N GLY A 263 -5.01 23.31 9.10
CA GLY A 263 -5.80 22.70 10.17
C GLY A 263 -6.01 23.65 11.36
N ALA A 264 -4.96 24.35 11.80
CA ALA A 264 -5.03 25.33 12.89
C ALA A 264 -5.92 26.53 12.54
N VAL A 265 -5.79 27.09 11.32
CA VAL A 265 -6.66 28.18 10.84
C VAL A 265 -8.12 27.73 10.78
N LEU A 266 -8.41 26.52 10.28
CA LEU A 266 -9.75 25.95 10.26
C LEU A 266 -10.29 25.60 11.67
N ALA A 267 -9.40 25.30 12.62
CA ALA A 267 -9.74 25.10 14.04
C ALA A 267 -9.93 26.41 14.81
N MET A 268 -9.39 27.53 14.34
CA MET A 268 -9.62 28.85 14.93
C MET A 268 -10.79 29.60 14.26
N SER A 269 -11.19 29.22 13.04
CA SER A 269 -12.37 29.78 12.38
C SER A 269 -13.66 29.43 13.14
N ALA A 270 -14.54 30.42 13.34
CA ALA A 270 -15.75 30.29 14.14
C ALA A 270 -16.69 29.17 13.64
N GLY A 271 -17.31 28.47 14.60
CA GLY A 271 -18.23 27.35 14.37
C GLY A 271 -17.60 25.99 14.68
N TYR A 272 -18.33 24.93 14.29
CA TYR A 272 -18.21 23.56 14.78
C TYR A 272 -16.79 22.99 14.92
N ARG A 273 -15.89 23.32 13.98
CA ARG A 273 -14.48 22.86 13.99
C ARG A 273 -13.70 23.44 15.17
N SER A 274 -13.96 24.69 15.54
CA SER A 274 -13.34 25.34 16.69
C SER A 274 -13.88 24.84 18.01
N ASP A 275 -15.17 24.49 18.05
CA ASP A 275 -15.84 24.04 19.27
C ASP A 275 -15.28 22.67 19.70
N ARG A 276 -15.02 21.78 18.73
CA ARG A 276 -14.31 20.49 18.96
C ARG A 276 -12.89 20.61 19.52
N VAL A 277 -12.19 21.71 19.26
CA VAL A 277 -10.82 21.93 19.78
C VAL A 277 -10.87 22.62 21.13
N LYS A 278 -11.78 23.59 21.32
CA LYS A 278 -12.02 24.23 22.62
C LYS A 278 -12.50 23.23 23.67
N SER A 279 -13.41 22.32 23.31
CA SER A 279 -13.90 21.25 24.20
C SER A 279 -12.84 20.18 24.49
N TRP A 280 -11.92 19.90 23.56
CA TRP A 280 -10.77 19.04 23.84
C TRP A 280 -9.77 19.69 24.81
N MET A 281 -9.51 20.99 24.66
CA MET A 281 -8.62 21.74 25.56
C MET A 281 -9.23 21.97 26.95
N ASN A 282 -10.54 22.26 27.02
CA ASN A 282 -11.28 22.50 28.27
C ASN A 282 -12.57 21.65 28.31
N PRO A 283 -12.48 20.34 28.60
CA PRO A 283 -13.62 19.42 28.57
C PRO A 283 -14.72 19.67 29.62
N GLU A 284 -14.50 20.61 30.54
CA GLU A 284 -15.47 20.97 31.58
C GLU A 284 -16.41 22.10 31.13
N ASN A 285 -16.01 22.89 30.13
CA ASN A 285 -16.80 23.99 29.59
C ASN A 285 -17.79 23.54 28.48
N ASP A 286 -17.71 22.28 28.04
CA ASP A 286 -18.68 21.63 27.13
C ASP A 286 -19.13 20.28 27.73
N PRO A 287 -19.97 20.30 28.79
CA PRO A 287 -20.47 19.09 29.44
C PRO A 287 -21.62 18.40 28.67
N MET A 288 -22.06 18.92 27.52
CA MET A 288 -23.27 18.45 26.82
C MET A 288 -23.08 18.00 25.36
N ASP A 289 -22.01 18.42 24.65
CA ASP A 289 -21.79 17.98 23.25
C ASP A 289 -20.51 17.13 23.09
N THR A 290 -19.39 17.76 22.77
CA THR A 290 -18.17 17.06 22.31
C THR A 290 -17.23 16.72 23.46
N GLY A 291 -17.16 17.56 24.48
CA GLY A 291 -16.50 17.23 25.76
C GLY A 291 -17.18 16.06 26.47
N TYR A 292 -18.52 15.99 26.41
CA TYR A 292 -19.31 14.86 26.90
C TYR A 292 -18.92 13.53 26.22
N GLN A 293 -18.95 13.48 24.89
CA GLN A 293 -18.62 12.27 24.12
C GLN A 293 -17.22 11.73 24.45
N ALA A 294 -16.21 12.61 24.52
CA ALA A 294 -14.84 12.22 24.86
C ALA A 294 -14.70 11.72 26.31
N ARG A 295 -15.49 12.26 27.24
CA ARG A 295 -15.51 11.83 28.65
C ARG A 295 -16.18 10.46 28.81
N GLN A 296 -17.34 10.26 28.19
CA GLN A 296 -18.06 8.98 28.23
C GLN A 296 -17.28 7.85 27.56
N ALA A 297 -16.55 8.14 26.47
CA ALA A 297 -15.64 7.17 25.86
C ALA A 297 -14.56 6.68 26.84
N LYS A 298 -14.00 7.57 27.68
CA LYS A 298 -13.02 7.18 28.72
C LYS A 298 -13.65 6.36 29.84
N PHE A 299 -14.89 6.66 30.24
CA PHE A 299 -15.60 5.86 31.26
C PHE A 299 -15.92 4.45 30.74
N ALA A 300 -16.39 4.30 29.50
CA ALA A 300 -16.60 3.00 28.87
C ALA A 300 -15.32 2.15 28.81
N LEU A 301 -14.18 2.77 28.42
CA LEU A 301 -12.87 2.13 28.46
C LEU A 301 -12.41 1.73 29.88
N ALA A 302 -12.81 2.49 30.90
CA ALA A 302 -12.46 2.21 32.29
C ALA A 302 -13.30 1.06 32.88
N HIS A 303 -14.58 0.97 32.53
CA HIS A 303 -15.49 -0.09 33.00
C HIS A 303 -15.05 -1.48 32.55
N GLY A 304 -14.73 -1.67 31.26
CA GLY A 304 -14.40 -3.00 30.72
C GLY A 304 -13.13 -3.65 31.26
N GLY A 305 -12.28 -2.93 32.01
CA GLY A 305 -11.12 -3.51 32.69
C GLY A 305 -10.21 -4.35 31.78
N ILE A 306 -9.87 -5.57 32.22
CA ILE A 306 -8.98 -6.46 31.45
C ILE A 306 -9.74 -7.30 30.41
N PHE A 307 -10.89 -7.86 30.78
CA PHE A 307 -11.60 -8.90 30.01
C PHE A 307 -12.91 -8.44 29.36
N GLY A 308 -13.41 -7.26 29.72
CA GLY A 308 -14.68 -6.71 29.27
C GLY A 308 -15.86 -7.18 30.10
N ASP A 309 -16.96 -6.42 30.01
CA ASP A 309 -18.25 -6.79 30.60
C ASP A 309 -18.97 -7.92 29.82
N GLY A 310 -18.45 -8.26 28.63
CA GLY A 310 -18.95 -9.28 27.74
C GLY A 310 -19.60 -8.71 26.49
N LEU A 311 -19.47 -9.44 25.37
CA LEU A 311 -20.12 -9.09 24.10
C LEU A 311 -21.62 -8.90 24.29
N GLY A 312 -22.12 -7.74 23.87
CA GLY A 312 -23.53 -7.42 24.01
C GLY A 312 -23.95 -6.86 25.37
N GLN A 313 -23.08 -6.78 26.37
CA GLN A 313 -23.44 -6.36 27.73
C GLN A 313 -23.02 -4.93 28.11
N GLY A 314 -22.29 -4.21 27.25
CA GLY A 314 -21.81 -2.85 27.55
C GLY A 314 -22.96 -1.87 27.85
N VAL A 315 -22.76 -0.95 28.79
CA VAL A 315 -23.77 0.03 29.20
C VAL A 315 -23.72 1.31 28.38
N ALA A 316 -22.56 1.70 27.83
CA ALA A 316 -22.39 2.98 27.13
C ALA A 316 -23.23 3.10 25.85
N LYS A 317 -23.66 1.98 25.26
CA LYS A 317 -24.54 1.95 24.07
C LYS A 317 -26.01 2.31 24.34
N TRP A 318 -26.45 2.37 25.60
CA TRP A 318 -27.80 2.80 25.99
C TRP A 318 -27.95 4.32 25.96
N ASN A 319 -27.65 4.92 24.80
CA ASN A 319 -27.60 6.36 24.53
C ASN A 319 -26.62 7.19 25.41
N TYR A 320 -25.86 6.56 26.32
CA TYR A 320 -24.83 7.19 27.15
C TYR A 320 -23.65 7.73 26.32
N LEU A 321 -23.30 7.08 25.21
CA LEU A 321 -22.25 7.49 24.29
C LEU A 321 -22.82 7.83 22.90
N PRO A 322 -23.06 9.12 22.59
CA PRO A 322 -23.55 9.53 21.28
C PRO A 322 -22.64 9.05 20.14
N ASN A 323 -23.25 8.53 19.07
CA ASN A 323 -22.55 8.06 17.87
C ASN A 323 -21.54 6.91 18.10
N ALA A 324 -21.70 6.14 19.18
CA ALA A 324 -20.88 4.97 19.53
C ALA A 324 -20.61 4.01 18.35
N HIS A 325 -21.62 3.70 17.52
CA HIS A 325 -21.45 2.79 16.38
C HIS A 325 -20.59 3.35 15.24
N ASN A 326 -20.45 4.67 15.12
CA ASN A 326 -19.65 5.34 14.07
C ASN A 326 -18.27 5.74 14.59
N ASP A 327 -18.21 6.73 15.47
CA ASP A 327 -16.96 7.46 15.77
C ASP A 327 -16.25 6.88 17.01
N PHE A 328 -17.01 6.37 17.98
CA PHE A 328 -16.49 5.90 19.28
C PHE A 328 -16.54 4.36 19.45
N ILE A 329 -16.58 3.58 18.37
CA ILE A 329 -16.74 2.12 18.46
C ILE A 329 -15.58 1.44 19.20
N PHE A 330 -14.39 2.06 19.20
CA PHE A 330 -13.25 1.59 19.98
C PHE A 330 -13.51 1.64 21.50
N ALA A 331 -14.33 2.57 21.98
CA ALA A 331 -14.73 2.63 23.39
C ALA A 331 -15.61 1.42 23.76
N ILE A 332 -16.60 1.10 22.92
CA ILE A 332 -17.46 -0.09 23.09
C ILE A 332 -16.64 -1.39 22.99
N ILE A 333 -15.60 -1.43 22.17
CA ILE A 333 -14.67 -2.57 22.12
C ILE A 333 -13.91 -2.72 23.43
N GLY A 334 -13.40 -1.63 24.01
CA GLY A 334 -12.74 -1.69 25.32
C GLY A 334 -13.68 -1.95 26.49
N GLU A 335 -14.96 -1.58 26.39
CA GLU A 335 -16.01 -1.89 27.37
C GLU A 335 -16.40 -3.38 27.31
N GLU A 336 -16.80 -3.89 26.14
CA GLU A 336 -17.35 -5.24 26.00
C GLU A 336 -16.29 -6.36 25.93
N LEU A 337 -15.08 -6.05 25.46
CA LEU A 337 -13.98 -7.01 25.31
C LEU A 337 -12.73 -6.66 26.15
N GLY A 338 -12.78 -5.58 26.93
CA GLY A 338 -11.70 -5.17 27.82
C GLY A 338 -10.43 -4.75 27.11
N PHE A 339 -9.36 -4.60 27.90
CA PHE A 339 -8.00 -4.43 27.40
C PHE A 339 -7.59 -5.52 26.39
N VAL A 340 -8.00 -6.78 26.61
CA VAL A 340 -7.64 -7.89 25.70
C VAL A 340 -8.21 -7.68 24.30
N GLY A 341 -9.47 -7.27 24.16
CA GLY A 341 -10.07 -6.95 22.87
C GLY A 341 -9.47 -5.71 22.22
N ALA A 342 -9.31 -4.64 22.98
CA ALA A 342 -8.71 -3.39 22.50
C ALA A 342 -7.25 -3.60 22.01
N PHE A 343 -6.45 -4.35 22.77
CA PHE A 343 -5.09 -4.73 22.38
C PHE A 343 -5.07 -5.71 21.20
N GLY A 344 -5.97 -6.69 21.16
CA GLY A 344 -6.12 -7.60 20.02
C GLY A 344 -6.41 -6.87 18.72
N LEU A 345 -7.24 -5.82 18.76
CA LEU A 345 -7.52 -4.95 17.63
C LEU A 345 -6.28 -4.14 17.19
N LEU A 346 -5.50 -3.60 18.14
CA LEU A 346 -4.22 -2.96 17.84
C LEU A 346 -3.23 -3.94 17.18
N VAL A 347 -3.19 -5.20 17.62
CA VAL A 347 -2.39 -6.26 16.99
C VAL A 347 -2.88 -6.58 15.58
N LEU A 348 -4.19 -6.59 15.31
CA LEU A 348 -4.72 -6.77 13.95
C LEU A 348 -4.32 -5.60 13.02
N PHE A 349 -4.40 -4.35 13.47
CA PHE A 349 -3.89 -3.21 12.70
C PHE A 349 -2.36 -3.27 12.54
N GLY A 350 -1.61 -3.73 13.54
CA GLY A 350 -0.16 -3.97 13.44
C GLY A 350 0.18 -5.05 12.41
N LEU A 351 -0.61 -6.12 12.33
CA LEU A 351 -0.44 -7.18 11.34
C LEU A 351 -0.86 -6.72 9.94
N PHE A 352 -1.88 -5.85 9.83
CA PHE A 352 -2.22 -5.15 8.58
C PHE A 352 -1.06 -4.28 8.11
N ALA A 353 -0.46 -3.48 9.01
CA ALA A 353 0.70 -2.64 8.75
C ALA A 353 1.89 -3.45 8.23
N TYR A 354 2.25 -4.51 8.96
CA TYR A 354 3.31 -5.44 8.59
C TYR A 354 3.06 -6.02 7.20
N THR A 355 1.86 -6.51 6.94
CA THR A 355 1.50 -7.18 5.68
C THR A 355 1.50 -6.22 4.49
N GLY A 356 0.89 -5.05 4.64
CA GLY A 356 0.88 -4.02 3.59
C GLY A 356 2.28 -3.52 3.25
N MET A 357 3.11 -3.26 4.26
CA MET A 357 4.51 -2.85 4.05
C MET A 357 5.37 -3.99 3.48
N ARG A 358 5.09 -5.25 3.83
CA ARG A 358 5.72 -6.44 3.23
C ARG A 358 5.39 -6.55 1.75
N ILE A 359 4.12 -6.42 1.35
CA ILE A 359 3.69 -6.43 -0.06
C ILE A 359 4.37 -5.28 -0.82
N ALA A 360 4.38 -4.08 -0.25
CA ALA A 360 5.04 -2.92 -0.87
C ALA A 360 6.55 -3.14 -1.08
N ARG A 361 7.27 -3.69 -0.09
CA ARG A 361 8.71 -3.98 -0.20
C ARG A 361 9.02 -5.06 -1.23
N ARG A 362 8.15 -6.07 -1.37
CA ARG A 362 8.31 -7.20 -2.31
C ARG A 362 7.78 -6.91 -3.73
N SER A 363 6.99 -5.86 -3.90
CA SER A 363 6.47 -5.43 -5.21
C SER A 363 7.59 -4.92 -6.13
N ALA A 364 7.83 -5.63 -7.23
CA ALA A 364 8.76 -5.18 -8.27
C ALA A 364 8.23 -3.96 -9.05
N ASP A 365 6.90 -3.88 -9.24
CA ASP A 365 6.24 -2.74 -9.88
C ASP A 365 6.28 -1.49 -8.96
N PRO A 366 6.91 -0.37 -9.39
CA PRO A 366 6.91 0.87 -8.63
C PRO A 366 5.52 1.43 -8.32
N PHE A 367 4.54 1.23 -9.21
CA PHE A 367 3.16 1.69 -9.02
C PHE A 367 2.48 0.91 -7.88
N LEU A 368 2.49 -0.42 -7.94
CA LEU A 368 1.90 -1.26 -6.89
C LEU A 368 2.59 -1.05 -5.54
N ARG A 369 3.92 -0.87 -5.53
CA ARG A 369 4.67 -0.51 -4.31
C ARG A 369 4.17 0.79 -3.69
N LEU A 370 4.09 1.87 -4.47
CA LEU A 370 3.62 3.18 -3.97
C LEU A 370 2.17 3.12 -3.49
N LEU A 371 1.29 2.51 -4.30
CA LEU A 371 -0.13 2.41 -3.98
C LEU A 371 -0.37 1.60 -2.71
N THR A 372 0.29 0.44 -2.56
CA THR A 372 0.16 -0.41 -1.38
C THR A 372 0.68 0.29 -0.12
N ALA A 373 1.87 0.92 -0.17
CA ALA A 373 2.43 1.64 0.97
C ALA A 373 1.55 2.84 1.38
N THR A 374 1.05 3.59 0.40
CA THR A 374 0.13 4.72 0.60
C THR A 374 -1.18 4.26 1.24
N THR A 375 -1.80 3.20 0.72
CA THR A 375 -3.05 2.63 1.24
C THR A 375 -2.87 2.11 2.67
N THR A 376 -1.73 1.45 2.93
CA THR A 376 -1.37 0.97 4.28
C THR A 376 -1.28 2.15 5.26
N MET A 377 -0.57 3.22 4.90
CA MET A 377 -0.43 4.41 5.73
C MET A 377 -1.75 5.19 5.90
N TRP A 378 -2.60 5.22 4.88
CA TRP A 378 -3.94 5.82 4.96
C TRP A 378 -4.81 5.10 6.01
N VAL A 379 -4.98 3.77 5.89
CA VAL A 379 -5.79 2.99 6.82
C VAL A 379 -5.26 3.10 8.25
N LEU A 380 -3.94 2.99 8.45
CA LEU A 380 -3.32 3.13 9.77
C LEU A 380 -3.42 4.54 10.34
N GLY A 381 -3.27 5.56 9.50
CA GLY A 381 -3.40 6.96 9.92
C GLY A 381 -4.82 7.28 10.40
N GLN A 382 -5.85 6.76 9.72
CA GLN A 382 -7.23 6.87 10.20
C GLN A 382 -7.43 6.10 11.52
N ALA A 383 -6.93 4.87 11.63
CA ALA A 383 -7.04 4.07 12.85
C ALA A 383 -6.33 4.72 14.05
N PHE A 384 -5.11 5.22 13.84
CA PHE A 384 -4.34 5.95 14.86
C PHE A 384 -5.07 7.20 15.34
N ILE A 385 -5.64 8.00 14.43
CA ILE A 385 -6.37 9.21 14.81
C ILE A 385 -7.68 8.85 15.53
N ASN A 386 -8.43 7.87 15.06
CA ASN A 386 -9.65 7.40 15.71
C ASN A 386 -9.37 6.96 17.15
N ILE A 387 -8.49 5.98 17.33
CA ILE A 387 -8.12 5.44 18.64
C ILE A 387 -7.55 6.56 19.53
N GLY A 388 -6.71 7.42 18.96
CA GLY A 388 -6.08 8.55 19.65
C GLY A 388 -7.07 9.57 20.23
N TYR A 389 -8.19 9.87 19.57
CA TYR A 389 -9.22 10.74 20.18
C TYR A 389 -10.16 10.00 21.13
N VAL A 390 -10.40 8.70 20.91
CA VAL A 390 -11.22 7.89 21.83
C VAL A 390 -10.54 7.74 23.19
N ILE A 391 -9.22 7.57 23.24
CA ILE A 391 -8.43 7.61 24.49
C ILE A 391 -8.10 9.04 24.95
N GLY A 392 -8.45 10.07 24.17
CA GLY A 392 -8.34 11.48 24.52
C GLY A 392 -6.94 12.12 24.36
N ILE A 393 -6.02 11.50 23.63
CA ILE A 393 -4.72 12.09 23.24
C ILE A 393 -4.90 13.12 22.11
N LEU A 394 -5.92 12.96 21.27
CA LEU A 394 -6.24 13.84 20.14
C LEU A 394 -7.64 14.47 20.28
N PRO A 395 -7.91 15.62 19.65
CA PRO A 395 -9.27 16.17 19.55
C PRO A 395 -10.18 15.26 18.71
N VAL A 396 -11.49 15.28 19.01
CA VAL A 396 -12.49 14.42 18.34
C VAL A 396 -12.62 14.82 16.86
N THR A 397 -12.09 14.01 15.94
CA THR A 397 -12.09 14.36 14.50
C THR A 397 -13.28 13.83 13.71
N GLY A 398 -14.04 12.86 14.25
CA GLY A 398 -15.13 12.19 13.51
C GLY A 398 -14.63 11.32 12.35
N ILE A 399 -13.39 10.81 12.47
CA ILE A 399 -12.87 9.79 11.57
C ILE A 399 -13.31 8.42 12.08
N GLN A 400 -14.08 7.70 11.27
CA GLN A 400 -14.46 6.32 11.50
C GLN A 400 -13.26 5.36 11.45
N LEU A 401 -13.27 4.32 12.29
CA LEU A 401 -12.24 3.30 12.39
C LEU A 401 -12.37 2.31 11.20
N PRO A 402 -11.38 2.22 10.29
CA PRO A 402 -11.55 1.46 9.04
C PRO A 402 -11.91 -0.02 9.27
N LEU A 403 -12.91 -0.51 8.51
CA LEU A 403 -13.53 -1.84 8.60
C LEU A 403 -14.27 -2.16 9.91
N ILE A 404 -14.06 -1.40 10.98
CA ILE A 404 -14.65 -1.66 12.30
C ILE A 404 -15.92 -0.85 12.50
N SER A 405 -15.83 0.47 12.32
CA SER A 405 -16.95 1.40 12.49
C SER A 405 -18.08 1.18 11.48
N ALA A 406 -19.30 1.54 11.87
CA ALA A 406 -20.39 1.73 10.93
C ALA A 406 -20.06 2.90 9.99
N GLY A 407 -20.20 2.65 8.69
CA GLY A 407 -19.64 3.53 7.67
C GLY A 407 -19.65 2.85 6.32
N GLY A 408 -20.85 2.66 5.76
CA GLY A 408 -21.06 1.76 4.62
C GLY A 408 -20.16 2.04 3.41
N THR A 409 -20.12 3.28 2.95
CA THR A 409 -19.27 3.70 1.82
C THR A 409 -17.80 3.58 2.11
N SER A 410 -17.38 3.89 3.34
CA SER A 410 -15.98 3.82 3.78
C SER A 410 -15.50 2.37 3.93
N THR A 411 -16.39 1.48 4.40
CA THR A 411 -16.18 0.03 4.46
C THR A 411 -16.01 -0.54 3.05
N ALA A 412 -16.91 -0.20 2.12
CA ALA A 412 -16.80 -0.64 0.73
C ALA A 412 -15.56 -0.08 0.02
N ALA A 413 -15.22 1.19 0.27
CA ALA A 413 -14.01 1.83 -0.25
C ALA A 413 -12.73 1.16 0.26
N THR A 414 -12.66 0.86 1.55
CA THR A 414 -11.52 0.18 2.18
C THR A 414 -11.38 -1.25 1.67
N LEU A 415 -12.49 -2.01 1.55
CA LEU A 415 -12.48 -3.36 0.98
C LEU A 415 -12.04 -3.37 -0.50
N PHE A 416 -12.49 -2.41 -1.32
CA PHE A 416 -11.99 -2.25 -2.69
C PHE A 416 -10.47 -2.03 -2.74
N MET A 417 -9.94 -1.16 -1.88
CA MET A 417 -8.50 -0.91 -1.82
C MET A 417 -7.70 -2.12 -1.31
N ILE A 418 -8.25 -2.90 -0.38
CA ILE A 418 -7.67 -4.17 0.07
C ILE A 418 -7.68 -5.20 -1.06
N GLY A 419 -8.71 -5.24 -1.92
CA GLY A 419 -8.71 -6.07 -3.13
C GLY A 419 -7.59 -5.70 -4.10
N ILE A 420 -7.25 -4.40 -4.22
CA ILE A 420 -6.05 -3.95 -4.96
C ILE A 420 -4.76 -4.37 -4.24
N MET A 421 -4.66 -4.29 -2.92
CA MET A 421 -3.47 -4.76 -2.17
C MET A 421 -3.28 -6.28 -2.31
N ALA A 422 -4.37 -7.05 -2.31
CA ALA A 422 -4.35 -8.49 -2.56
C ALA A 422 -3.98 -8.81 -4.03
N ASN A 423 -4.43 -8.00 -4.99
CA ASN A 423 -3.95 -8.06 -6.38
C ASN A 423 -2.44 -7.79 -6.46
N ALA A 424 -1.94 -6.79 -5.72
CA ALA A 424 -0.52 -6.46 -5.65
C ALA A 424 0.33 -7.61 -5.05
N ALA A 425 -0.16 -8.25 -3.98
CA ALA A 425 0.48 -9.42 -3.38
C ALA A 425 0.63 -10.59 -4.38
N ARG A 426 -0.34 -10.80 -5.28
CA ARG A 426 -0.25 -11.79 -6.36
C ARG A 426 0.75 -11.41 -7.46
N HIS A 427 1.18 -10.15 -7.53
CA HIS A 427 2.17 -9.63 -8.47
C HIS A 427 3.59 -9.50 -7.86
N GLU A 428 3.84 -10.00 -6.64
CA GLU A 428 5.21 -10.18 -6.13
C GLU A 428 6.00 -11.17 -7.04
N PRO A 429 7.32 -11.02 -7.25
CA PRO A 429 8.08 -11.89 -8.16
C PRO A 429 8.02 -13.38 -7.78
N GLU A 430 8.18 -13.69 -6.48
CA GLU A 430 8.04 -15.06 -5.94
C GLU A 430 6.63 -15.60 -6.18
N ALA A 431 5.61 -14.78 -5.93
CA ALA A 431 4.19 -15.11 -6.10
C ALA A 431 3.86 -15.47 -7.55
N VAL A 432 4.32 -14.65 -8.51
CA VAL A 432 4.12 -14.88 -9.95
C VAL A 432 4.83 -16.16 -10.40
N ALA A 433 6.03 -16.44 -9.90
CA ALA A 433 6.77 -17.65 -10.22
C ALA A 433 6.08 -18.92 -9.68
N ALA A 434 5.60 -18.90 -8.43
CA ALA A 434 4.90 -20.02 -7.82
C ALA A 434 3.60 -20.38 -8.57
N LEU A 435 2.76 -19.37 -8.87
CA LEU A 435 1.49 -19.57 -9.55
C LEU A 435 1.65 -20.04 -10.99
N ARG A 436 2.67 -19.56 -11.70
CA ARG A 436 3.01 -20.06 -13.05
C ARG A 436 3.56 -21.49 -13.03
N ALA A 437 4.20 -21.90 -11.94
CA ALA A 437 4.62 -23.28 -11.71
C ALA A 437 3.50 -24.17 -11.13
N GLY A 438 2.25 -23.69 -11.06
CA GLY A 438 1.11 -24.44 -10.52
C GLY A 438 1.15 -24.69 -9.00
N ARG A 439 2.08 -24.07 -8.28
CA ARG A 439 2.26 -24.22 -6.82
C ARG A 439 1.39 -23.21 -6.06
N ASP A 440 0.86 -23.66 -4.90
CA ASP A 440 0.04 -22.86 -3.97
C ASP A 440 -1.23 -22.21 -4.56
N ASP A 441 -1.80 -22.81 -5.61
CA ASP A 441 -2.88 -22.22 -6.43
C ASP A 441 -4.32 -22.46 -5.90
N LYS A 442 -4.53 -23.20 -4.80
CA LYS A 442 -5.87 -23.64 -4.35
C LYS A 442 -6.90 -22.49 -4.24
N VAL A 443 -6.55 -21.40 -3.56
CA VAL A 443 -7.44 -20.24 -3.36
C VAL A 443 -7.66 -19.46 -4.66
N ASN A 444 -6.62 -19.29 -5.47
CA ASN A 444 -6.72 -18.61 -6.77
C ASN A 444 -7.62 -19.35 -7.76
N ARG A 445 -7.54 -20.70 -7.77
CA ARG A 445 -8.39 -21.57 -8.58
C ARG A 445 -9.84 -21.52 -8.13
N PHE A 446 -10.10 -21.60 -6.83
CA PHE A 446 -11.43 -21.45 -6.26
C PHE A 446 -12.06 -20.10 -6.63
N LEU A 447 -11.31 -19.00 -6.46
CA LEU A 447 -11.72 -17.64 -6.82
C LEU A 447 -11.64 -17.34 -8.33
N ARG A 448 -11.32 -18.34 -9.18
CA ARG A 448 -11.18 -18.22 -10.65
C ARG A 448 -10.37 -16.98 -11.08
N LEU A 449 -9.27 -16.68 -10.39
CA LEU A 449 -8.51 -15.45 -10.59
C LEU A 449 -7.58 -15.55 -11.81
N PRO A 450 -7.46 -14.49 -12.63
CA PRO A 450 -6.54 -14.49 -13.75
C PRO A 450 -5.09 -14.62 -13.27
N LEU A 451 -4.26 -15.32 -14.03
CA LEU A 451 -2.83 -15.47 -13.75
C LEU A 451 -2.15 -14.08 -13.79
N PRO A 452 -1.36 -13.72 -12.76
CA PRO A 452 -0.68 -12.43 -12.72
C PRO A 452 0.39 -12.34 -13.81
N GLN A 453 0.59 -11.13 -14.33
CA GLN A 453 1.60 -10.85 -15.34
C GLN A 453 2.88 -10.37 -14.64
N PRO A 454 4.06 -10.97 -14.92
CA PRO A 454 5.33 -10.44 -14.44
C PRO A 454 5.46 -8.95 -14.81
N TYR A 455 5.98 -8.15 -13.88
CA TYR A 455 6.41 -6.80 -14.21
C TYR A 455 7.59 -6.90 -15.18
N VAL A 456 7.41 -6.40 -16.41
CA VAL A 456 8.48 -6.28 -17.39
C VAL A 456 8.95 -4.83 -17.40
N PRO A 457 10.17 -4.52 -16.91
CA PRO A 457 10.69 -3.16 -16.98
C PRO A 457 10.83 -2.71 -18.44
N THR A 458 10.47 -1.45 -18.71
CA THR A 458 10.58 -0.82 -20.04
C THR A 458 12.01 -0.93 -20.56
N ARG A 459 12.22 -0.92 -21.89
CA ARG A 459 13.58 -0.92 -22.50
C ARG A 459 14.49 0.17 -21.92
N LEU A 460 13.91 1.33 -21.59
CA LEU A 460 14.59 2.46 -20.94
C LEU A 460 14.98 2.17 -19.48
N GLU A 461 14.17 1.41 -18.73
CA GLU A 461 14.50 0.93 -17.38
C GLU A 461 15.65 -0.06 -17.42
N SER A 462 15.54 -1.12 -18.23
CA SER A 462 16.58 -2.16 -18.29
C SER A 462 17.92 -1.63 -18.83
N PHE A 463 17.92 -0.65 -19.74
CA PHE A 463 19.14 0.07 -20.12
C PHE A 463 19.73 0.90 -18.97
N ARG A 464 18.89 1.57 -18.16
CA ARG A 464 19.32 2.36 -17.01
C ARG A 464 19.83 1.49 -15.87
N ASP A 465 19.22 0.35 -15.60
CA ASP A 465 19.69 -0.60 -14.59
C ASP A 465 21.03 -1.20 -14.98
N ARG A 466 21.25 -1.54 -16.26
CA ARG A 466 22.59 -1.89 -16.78
C ARG A 466 23.60 -0.76 -16.59
N LYS A 467 23.22 0.51 -16.81
CA LYS A 467 24.11 1.66 -16.55
C LYS A 467 24.38 1.88 -15.06
N ARG A 468 23.47 1.45 -14.17
CA ARG A 468 23.59 1.58 -12.70
C ARG A 468 24.34 0.43 -12.04
N ALA A 469 24.20 -0.79 -12.56
CA ALA A 469 24.91 -1.98 -12.11
C ALA A 469 26.40 -1.98 -12.45
N GLY A 470 26.87 -0.96 -13.18
CA GLY A 470 28.21 -0.93 -13.75
C GLY A 470 28.33 -1.86 -14.97
N LYS A 471 29.47 -1.76 -15.66
CA LYS A 471 29.87 -2.80 -16.61
C LYS A 471 30.03 -4.10 -15.79
N PRO A 472 29.45 -5.25 -16.18
CA PRO A 472 29.79 -6.51 -15.54
C PRO A 472 31.32 -6.65 -15.52
N PRO A 473 31.93 -7.23 -14.47
CA PRO A 473 33.35 -7.56 -14.54
C PRO A 473 33.56 -8.33 -15.83
N ALA A 474 34.46 -7.85 -16.68
CA ALA A 474 34.69 -8.47 -17.97
C ALA A 474 35.04 -9.93 -17.68
N GLN A 475 34.15 -10.86 -18.11
CA GLN A 475 34.47 -12.28 -18.05
C GLN A 475 35.79 -12.43 -18.77
N GLY A 476 36.83 -12.80 -18.02
CA GLY A 476 38.19 -12.76 -18.52
C GLY A 476 38.24 -13.55 -19.80
N ALA A 477 38.55 -12.88 -20.91
CA ALA A 477 38.82 -13.59 -22.16
C ALA A 477 39.89 -14.64 -21.83
N PRO A 478 39.66 -15.93 -22.14
CA PRO A 478 40.57 -16.98 -21.73
C PRO A 478 41.96 -16.64 -22.22
N SER A 479 42.88 -16.48 -21.27
CA SER A 479 44.27 -16.10 -21.53
C SER A 479 44.86 -17.11 -22.52
N ARG A 480 45.03 -16.70 -23.78
CA ARG A 480 45.89 -17.39 -24.74
C ARG A 480 47.33 -17.15 -24.30
N SER A 481 47.80 -17.93 -23.34
CA SER A 481 49.20 -18.04 -22.99
C SER A 481 49.95 -18.61 -24.20
N GLY A 482 50.61 -17.72 -24.94
CA GLY A 482 51.41 -18.09 -26.10
C GLY A 482 52.65 -18.88 -25.65
N ALA A 483 52.67 -20.18 -25.93
CA ALA A 483 53.90 -20.97 -25.89
C ALA A 483 54.76 -20.63 -27.13
N TRP A 484 55.46 -19.50 -27.09
CA TRP A 484 56.39 -19.12 -28.16
C TRP A 484 57.67 -19.95 -28.02
N LYS A 485 57.70 -21.12 -28.66
CA LYS A 485 58.92 -21.92 -28.77
C LYS A 485 59.92 -21.21 -29.67
N ALA A 486 61.02 -20.74 -29.09
CA ALA A 486 62.18 -20.29 -29.85
C ALA A 486 62.78 -21.46 -30.64
N ALA A 487 63.09 -21.25 -31.92
CA ALA A 487 63.87 -22.16 -32.74
C ALA A 487 65.30 -21.59 -32.89
N PRO A 488 66.36 -22.42 -32.79
CA PRO A 488 67.74 -21.95 -32.91
C PRO A 488 68.11 -21.70 -34.38
N ALA A 489 69.00 -20.73 -34.62
CA ALA A 489 69.48 -20.38 -35.95
C ALA A 489 70.67 -21.25 -36.38
N SER A 490 70.67 -21.76 -37.62
CA SER A 490 71.87 -22.33 -38.24
C SER A 490 71.91 -22.22 -39.79
N ALA A 491 73.03 -21.67 -40.27
CA ALA A 491 73.72 -21.94 -41.53
C ALA A 491 72.99 -21.98 -42.91
N ARG A 492 72.98 -20.82 -43.59
CA ARG A 492 73.69 -20.54 -44.88
C ARG A 492 73.76 -21.63 -45.99
N LYS A 493 73.07 -21.40 -47.13
CA LYS A 493 73.51 -21.68 -48.55
C LYS A 493 72.51 -21.05 -49.56
N VAL A 494 72.90 -20.07 -50.40
CA VAL A 494 73.43 -20.13 -51.80
C VAL A 494 72.38 -20.03 -52.95
N ALA A 495 72.34 -18.83 -53.56
CA ALA A 495 72.16 -18.43 -54.98
C ALA A 495 71.17 -19.08 -55.98
N ARG A 496 70.30 -18.23 -56.57
CA ARG A 496 70.17 -17.83 -58.01
C ARG A 496 69.02 -16.80 -58.16
N LYS A 497 69.23 -15.59 -58.71
CA LYS A 497 69.03 -15.18 -60.13
C LYS A 497 67.72 -15.75 -60.73
N ALA A 498 66.76 -14.96 -61.21
CA ALA A 498 66.72 -13.50 -61.47
C ALA A 498 65.25 -12.97 -61.46
N GLU A 499 64.78 -11.86 -62.04
CA GLU A 499 65.30 -10.83 -62.98
C GLU A 499 64.51 -9.49 -62.76
N GLU A 500 64.55 -8.53 -63.70
CA GLU A 500 63.76 -7.27 -63.79
C GLU A 500 63.16 -7.13 -65.23
N PRO A 501 62.39 -6.09 -65.65
CA PRO A 501 62.20 -4.73 -65.10
C PRO A 501 60.68 -4.35 -64.95
N LEU A 502 60.15 -3.11 -64.90
CA LEU A 502 60.64 -1.72 -65.09
C LEU A 502 59.75 -0.72 -64.27
N ARG A 503 59.54 0.50 -64.79
CA ARG A 503 58.78 1.69 -64.30
C ARG A 503 58.22 2.45 -65.57
N PRO A 504 57.47 3.58 -65.55
CA PRO A 504 57.38 4.62 -64.50
C PRO A 504 55.99 5.29 -64.30
N ALA A 505 56.00 6.35 -63.47
CA ALA A 505 54.87 7.25 -63.18
C ALA A 505 54.79 8.45 -64.15
N PHE A 506 53.63 9.14 -64.18
CA PHE A 506 53.47 10.48 -64.77
C PHE A 506 52.58 11.39 -63.91
N SER A 507 52.62 12.70 -64.17
CA SER A 507 52.25 13.76 -63.22
C SER A 507 51.51 14.96 -63.83
N ARG A 508 50.60 15.59 -63.05
CA ARG A 508 50.03 16.96 -63.23
C ARG A 508 49.20 17.16 -64.53
N THR A 509 48.28 18.12 -64.70
CA THR A 509 48.30 19.58 -64.38
C THR A 509 46.86 20.20 -64.35
N ALA A 510 46.75 21.51 -64.11
CA ALA A 510 45.59 22.45 -63.98
C ALA A 510 44.42 22.35 -65.02
N ALA A 511 43.30 23.13 -65.00
CA ALA A 511 42.95 24.45 -64.41
C ALA A 511 41.41 24.71 -64.26
N ARG A 512 41.04 25.93 -63.81
CA ARG A 512 39.67 26.57 -63.69
C ARG A 512 39.27 27.28 -65.04
N PRO A 513 38.14 28.03 -65.25
CA PRO A 513 37.02 28.47 -64.37
C PRO A 513 35.58 28.42 -65.00
N ALA A 514 34.65 29.22 -64.44
CA ALA A 514 33.18 29.24 -64.54
C ALA A 514 32.49 29.96 -65.75
N ARG A 515 31.16 29.72 -65.89
CA ARG A 515 30.03 30.52 -66.49
C ARG A 515 28.71 29.96 -65.88
N GLY A 516 27.54 30.61 -65.83
CA GLY A 516 27.00 31.93 -66.22
C GLY A 516 25.49 31.98 -65.87
N ALA A 517 24.85 33.16 -65.75
CA ALA A 517 23.47 33.34 -65.21
C ALA A 517 22.40 33.70 -66.27
N VAL A 518 21.14 33.95 -65.84
CA VAL A 518 19.96 34.70 -66.44
C VAL A 518 18.62 33.96 -66.15
N HIS A 519 17.66 34.44 -65.31
CA HIS A 519 16.60 35.48 -65.46
C HIS A 519 15.65 35.27 -66.67
N HIS A 520 14.31 35.18 -66.60
CA HIS A 520 13.21 36.00 -66.04
C HIS A 520 11.93 35.11 -65.89
N GLY A 521 10.78 35.49 -65.32
CA GLY A 521 10.35 36.72 -64.62
C GLY A 521 8.87 36.68 -64.18
N SER A 522 8.54 37.49 -63.16
CA SER A 522 7.30 38.28 -62.94
C SER A 522 5.87 37.69 -63.13
N GLY A 523 5.05 37.80 -62.08
CA GLY A 523 3.58 37.74 -62.13
C GLY A 523 2.96 37.91 -60.74
N GLN A 524 2.06 38.88 -60.54
CA GLN A 524 1.67 39.41 -59.22
C GLN A 524 0.12 39.51 -59.05
N ARG A 525 -0.37 39.69 -57.80
CA ARG A 525 -1.75 40.09 -57.37
C ARG A 525 -2.83 39.00 -57.49
N SER A 526 -3.97 38.96 -56.79
CA SER A 526 -4.61 39.57 -55.59
C SER A 526 -6.06 38.99 -55.60
N ALA A 527 -6.59 38.34 -54.57
CA ALA A 527 -7.34 38.88 -53.41
C ALA A 527 -8.74 39.52 -53.68
N SER A 528 -9.83 38.76 -53.45
CA SER A 528 -11.20 39.17 -52.98
C SER A 528 -12.14 37.94 -52.98
N ARG A 529 -12.89 37.55 -51.95
CA ARG A 529 -14.09 38.10 -51.24
C ARG A 529 -15.45 37.95 -51.98
N GLY A 530 -16.43 37.35 -51.29
CA GLY A 530 -17.85 37.21 -51.68
C GLY A 530 -18.36 35.77 -51.38
N ALA A 531 -19.30 35.42 -50.49
CA ALA A 531 -20.41 36.05 -49.76
C ALA A 531 -21.81 35.89 -50.38
N GLY A 532 -22.70 35.15 -49.70
CA GLY A 532 -24.17 35.07 -49.91
C GLY A 532 -24.69 33.78 -50.59
N GLN A 533 -25.96 33.35 -50.44
CA GLN A 533 -26.95 33.55 -49.35
C GLN A 533 -28.19 32.62 -49.58
N ARG A 534 -28.91 32.23 -48.50
CA ARG A 534 -30.32 31.70 -48.41
C ARG A 534 -30.60 30.27 -48.96
N GLN A 535 -31.21 29.31 -48.22
CA GLN A 535 -32.57 29.16 -47.59
C GLN A 535 -33.71 28.79 -48.58
N PRO A 536 -34.91 28.22 -48.19
CA PRO A 536 -35.48 27.96 -46.84
C PRO A 536 -36.38 26.67 -46.64
N ARG A 537 -37.09 26.59 -45.48
CA ARG A 537 -38.34 25.80 -45.14
C ARG A 537 -38.20 24.27 -44.95
N ARG A 538 -39.06 23.51 -44.22
CA ARG A 538 -40.12 23.65 -43.15
C ARG A 538 -40.44 22.19 -42.68
N ALA A 539 -41.16 21.83 -41.60
CA ALA A 539 -41.49 22.36 -40.26
C ALA A 539 -42.49 21.37 -39.54
N ARG A 540 -43.00 21.71 -38.33
CA ARG A 540 -44.02 21.01 -37.49
C ARG A 540 -43.53 19.91 -36.53
N ALA A 541 -44.11 19.73 -35.33
CA ALA A 541 -45.00 20.59 -34.52
C ALA A 541 -45.21 20.04 -33.07
N LEU A 542 -45.98 20.82 -32.29
CA LEU A 542 -46.84 20.47 -31.13
C LEU A 542 -46.29 20.62 -29.69
N GLU A 543 -46.73 21.73 -29.08
CA GLU A 543 -47.57 21.83 -27.87
C GLU A 543 -47.08 21.42 -26.46
N GLY A 544 -47.67 22.10 -25.46
CA GLY A 544 -47.99 21.46 -24.18
C GLY A 544 -47.67 22.23 -22.89
N GLN A 545 -48.28 23.41 -22.66
CA GLN A 545 -48.23 24.04 -21.33
C GLN A 545 -49.14 23.31 -20.32
N ARG A 546 -48.74 23.19 -19.04
CA ARG A 546 -49.24 24.00 -17.88
C ARG A 546 -49.00 23.35 -16.50
N TYR A 547 -48.63 24.24 -15.57
CA TYR A 547 -48.84 24.29 -14.11
C TYR A 547 -49.27 23.05 -13.29
N GLY A 548 -48.61 22.92 -12.12
CA GLY A 548 -48.92 22.05 -11.00
C GLY A 548 -47.88 22.25 -9.91
#